data_AF-A0A1B6EPT9-F1
#
_entry.id   AF-A0A1B6EPT9-F1
#
_cell.length_a   1.000
_cell.length_b   1.000
_cell.length_c   1.000
_cell.angle_alpha   90.00
_cell.angle_beta   90.00
_cell.angle_gamma   90.00
#
_symmetry.space_group_name_H-M   'P 1'
#
loop_
_entity.id
_entity.type
_entity.pdbx_description
1 polymer ?
#
loop_
_entity_poly.entity_id
_entity_poly.type
_entity_poly.pdbx_seq_one_letter_code
_entity_poly.pdbx_strand_id
1 'polypeptide(L)'
;AFASIQLITGQQIDIQKMYAMCQEKSNATDEELLAFQRSQSIPTTEHGKCLLACIFQNTGVMTKEGKYNAEGVYQLAKQSYMRSPEKLAKARQVVDICA
;
A
#
# COMPACT_ATOMS: atom_id res chain seq x y z
N ALA A 1 -8.81 -10.77 20.99
CA ALA A 1 -7.45 -10.55 20.43
C ALA A 1 -7.44 -9.45 19.36
N PHE A 2 -8.11 -8.31 19.62
CA PHE A 2 -8.02 -7.11 18.79
C PHE A 2 -7.06 -6.15 19.49
N ALA A 3 -5.79 -6.20 19.11
CA ALA A 3 -4.74 -5.41 19.73
C ALA A 3 -4.79 -3.95 19.21
N SER A 4 -5.43 -3.09 19.99
CA SER A 4 -4.75 -1.94 20.62
C SER A 4 -3.95 -0.94 19.75
N ILE A 5 -4.38 -0.57 18.54
CA ILE A 5 -3.84 0.65 17.90
C ILE A 5 -4.96 1.66 17.74
N GLN A 6 -5.25 2.36 18.84
CA GLN A 6 -5.94 3.63 18.81
C GLN A 6 -5.03 4.69 18.18
N LEU A 7 -5.46 5.22 17.04
CA LEU A 7 -5.77 6.64 16.83
C LEU A 7 -4.81 7.65 17.48
N ILE A 8 -3.76 8.07 16.76
CA ILE A 8 -3.22 9.43 16.91
C ILE A 8 -2.82 9.93 15.50
N THR A 9 -3.48 11.02 15.09
CA THR A 9 -3.26 11.88 13.89
C THR A 9 -3.64 11.34 12.49
N GLY A 10 -4.69 11.97 11.90
CA GLY A 10 -4.83 12.25 10.47
C GLY A 10 -5.20 11.08 9.54
N GLN A 11 -6.49 10.97 9.19
CA GLN A 11 -7.09 10.00 8.25
C GLN A 11 -6.80 8.54 8.61
N GLN A 12 -7.75 7.89 9.30
CA GLN A 12 -7.86 6.44 9.23
C GLN A 12 -8.16 6.11 7.75
N ILE A 13 -7.15 5.71 6.98
CA ILE A 13 -7.41 5.05 5.70
C ILE A 13 -8.19 3.80 6.09
N ASP A 14 -9.48 3.84 5.84
CA ASP A 14 -10.30 2.65 5.88
C ASP A 14 -9.81 1.76 4.74
N ILE A 15 -8.87 0.89 5.08
CA ILE A 15 -8.18 0.00 4.14
C ILE A 15 -9.21 -0.83 3.36
N GLN A 16 -10.32 -1.21 3.99
CA GLN A 16 -11.39 -1.96 3.34
C GLN A 16 -12.13 -1.11 2.31
N LYS A 17 -12.48 0.13 2.68
CA LYS A 17 -13.09 1.08 1.74
C LYS A 17 -12.17 1.42 0.56
N MET A 18 -10.88 1.59 0.81
CA MET A 18 -9.89 1.84 -0.24
C MET A 18 -9.80 0.63 -1.19
N TYR A 19 -9.73 -0.58 -0.66
CA TYR A 19 -9.67 -1.79 -1.48
C TYR A 19 -10.92 -1.97 -2.33
N ALA A 20 -12.11 -1.80 -1.75
CA ALA A 20 -13.37 -1.89 -2.50
C ALA A 20 -13.42 -0.84 -3.64
N MET A 21 -13.08 0.42 -3.34
CA MET A 21 -13.03 1.48 -4.34
C MET A 21 -12.02 1.17 -5.46
N CYS A 22 -10.83 0.69 -5.11
CA CYS A 22 -9.82 0.39 -6.11
C CYS A 22 -10.18 -0.83 -6.98
N GLN A 23 -10.83 -1.83 -6.40
CA GLN A 23 -11.34 -2.99 -7.12
C GLN A 23 -12.41 -2.60 -8.14
N GLU A 24 -13.38 -1.79 -7.73
CA GLU A 24 -14.42 -1.24 -8.61
C GLU A 24 -13.79 -0.44 -9.75
N LYS A 25 -12.87 0.48 -9.45
CA LYS A 25 -12.22 1.34 -10.45
C LYS A 25 -11.40 0.55 -11.48
N SER A 26 -10.79 -0.56 -11.09
CA SER A 26 -9.94 -1.36 -11.97
C SER A 26 -10.69 -2.47 -12.70
N ASN A 27 -11.95 -2.74 -12.35
CA ASN A 27 -12.68 -3.95 -12.72
C ASN A 27 -11.91 -5.24 -12.38
N ALA A 28 -11.17 -5.23 -11.26
CA ALA A 28 -10.40 -6.41 -10.84
C ALA A 28 -11.31 -7.44 -10.17
N THR A 29 -10.97 -8.72 -10.32
CA THR A 29 -11.73 -9.80 -9.68
C THR A 29 -11.44 -9.86 -8.18
N ASP A 30 -12.33 -10.50 -7.42
CA ASP A 30 -12.08 -10.78 -6.00
C ASP A 30 -10.79 -11.58 -5.80
N GLU A 31 -10.48 -12.49 -6.73
CA GLU A 31 -9.26 -13.30 -6.68
C GLU A 31 -8.00 -12.42 -6.81
N GLU A 32 -8.01 -11.45 -7.73
CA GLU A 32 -6.89 -10.51 -7.91
C GLU A 32 -6.68 -9.64 -6.67
N LEU A 33 -7.76 -9.16 -6.04
CA LEU A 33 -7.68 -8.42 -4.78
C LEU A 33 -7.16 -9.30 -3.64
N LEU A 34 -7.69 -10.52 -3.51
CA LEU A 34 -7.29 -11.46 -2.46
C LEU A 34 -5.84 -11.91 -2.61
N ALA A 35 -5.36 -12.09 -3.84
CA ALA A 35 -3.97 -12.43 -4.12
C ALA A 35 -3.03 -11.35 -3.57
N PHE A 36 -3.32 -10.07 -3.86
CA PHE A 36 -2.55 -8.97 -3.29
C PHE A 36 -2.62 -8.93 -1.75
N GLN A 37 -3.82 -9.05 -1.18
CA GLN A 37 -4.03 -8.96 0.28
C GLN A 37 -3.34 -10.09 1.08
N ARG A 38 -3.30 -11.31 0.53
CA ARG A 38 -2.83 -12.49 1.27
C ARG A 38 -1.37 -12.81 1.03
N SER A 39 -0.90 -12.71 -0.22
CA SER A 39 0.44 -13.14 -0.60
C SER A 39 1.32 -11.99 -1.06
N GLN A 40 0.79 -10.76 -1.11
CA GLN A 40 1.50 -9.59 -1.67
C GLN A 40 2.01 -9.87 -3.10
N SER A 41 1.35 -10.78 -3.82
CA SER A 41 1.70 -11.08 -5.21
C SER A 41 1.37 -9.88 -6.07
N ILE A 42 2.25 -9.58 -7.03
CA ILE A 42 2.01 -8.55 -8.03
C ILE A 42 1.12 -9.16 -9.11
N PRO A 43 -0.10 -8.65 -9.34
CA PRO A 43 -0.97 -9.15 -10.39
C PRO A 43 -0.35 -8.93 -11.77
N THR A 44 -0.55 -9.87 -12.70
CA THR A 44 0.04 -9.83 -14.05
C THR A 44 -0.93 -9.32 -15.11
N THR A 45 -2.23 -9.45 -14.87
CA THR A 45 -3.32 -8.95 -15.71
C THR A 45 -3.36 -7.42 -15.73
N GLU A 46 -4.01 -6.84 -16.74
CA GLU A 46 -4.19 -5.39 -16.82
C GLU A 46 -5.05 -4.87 -15.65
N HIS A 47 -6.19 -5.52 -15.37
CA HIS A 47 -7.08 -5.15 -14.27
C HIS A 47 -6.38 -5.23 -12.91
N GLY A 48 -5.63 -6.29 -12.65
CA GLY A 48 -4.86 -6.44 -11.42
C GLY A 48 -3.72 -5.40 -11.28
N LYS A 49 -3.06 -5.02 -12.39
CA LYS A 49 -2.08 -3.92 -12.36
C LYS A 49 -2.75 -2.58 -12.07
N CYS A 50 -3.91 -2.30 -12.66
CA CYS A 50 -4.71 -1.11 -12.38
C CYS A 50 -5.19 -1.07 -10.92
N LEU A 51 -5.58 -2.22 -10.35
CA LEU A 51 -5.91 -2.36 -8.93
C LEU A 51 -4.72 -1.94 -8.06
N LEU A 52 -3.54 -2.51 -8.33
CA LEU A 52 -2.33 -2.22 -7.57
C LEU A 52 -1.89 -0.76 -7.69
N ALA A 53 -1.98 -0.19 -8.89
CA ALA A 53 -1.71 1.23 -9.12
C ALA A 53 -2.65 2.13 -8.30
N CYS A 54 -3.95 1.82 -8.27
CA CYS A 54 -4.91 2.55 -7.43
C CYS A 54 -4.55 2.47 -5.94
N ILE A 55 -4.20 1.29 -5.44
CA ILE A 55 -3.78 1.09 -4.05
C ILE A 55 -2.52 1.92 -3.76
N PHE A 56 -1.51 1.85 -4.62
CA PHE A 56 -0.25 2.59 -4.46
C PHE A 56 -0.43 4.10 -4.50
N GLN A 57 -1.35 4.61 -5.31
CA GLN A 57 -1.69 6.04 -5.31
C GLN A 57 -2.33 6.48 -3.98
N ASN A 58 -3.19 5.64 -3.39
CA ASN A 58 -3.88 5.97 -2.14
C ASN A 58 -3.00 5.77 -0.90
N THR A 59 -2.00 4.88 -0.95
CA THR A 59 -1.04 4.67 0.13
C THR A 59 0.20 5.55 0.03
N GLY A 60 0.30 6.37 -1.03
CA GLY A 60 1.42 7.28 -1.25
C GLY A 60 2.67 6.63 -1.84
N VAL A 61 2.63 5.34 -2.21
CA VAL A 61 3.73 4.63 -2.90
C VAL A 61 3.95 5.17 -4.31
N MET A 62 2.87 5.64 -4.95
CA MET A 62 2.87 6.16 -6.31
C MET A 62 2.23 7.55 -6.35
N THR A 63 2.76 8.46 -7.16
CA THR A 63 2.15 9.77 -7.41
C THR A 63 0.89 9.63 -8.27
N LYS A 64 0.07 10.69 -8.35
CA LYS A 64 -1.13 10.70 -9.21
C LYS A 64 -0.78 10.55 -10.70
N GLU A 65 0.43 10.94 -11.07
CA GLU A 65 0.99 10.82 -12.43
C GLU A 65 1.60 9.43 -12.70
N GLY A 66 1.50 8.49 -11.74
CA GLY A 66 1.95 7.11 -11.92
C GLY A 66 3.43 6.89 -11.64
N LYS A 67 4.13 7.86 -11.03
CA LYS A 67 5.56 7.74 -10.72
C LYS A 67 5.80 7.16 -9.33
N TYR A 68 6.93 6.48 -9.13
CA TYR A 68 7.36 6.08 -7.80
C TYR A 68 7.54 7.29 -6.89
N ASN A 69 7.06 7.20 -5.64
CA ASN A 69 7.13 8.28 -4.66
C ASN A 69 7.98 7.84 -3.45
N ALA A 70 9.29 7.96 -3.56
CA ALA A 70 10.24 7.53 -2.52
C ALA A 70 9.90 8.09 -1.13
N GLU A 71 9.55 9.39 -1.06
CA GLU A 71 9.17 10.04 0.18
C GLU A 71 7.89 9.44 0.77
N GLY A 72 6.86 9.24 -0.07
CA GLY A 72 5.61 8.62 0.37
C GLY A 72 5.79 7.18 0.84
N VAL A 73 6.61 6.38 0.14
CA VAL A 73 6.98 5.02 0.59
C VAL A 73 7.69 5.06 1.94
N TYR A 74 8.63 5.99 2.14
CA TYR A 74 9.33 6.11 3.40
C TYR A 74 8.39 6.53 4.55
N GLN A 75 7.43 7.42 4.31
CA GLN A 75 6.43 7.77 5.31
C GLN A 75 5.50 6.59 5.65
N LEU A 76 5.06 5.82 4.64
CA LEU A 76 4.30 4.59 4.86
C LEU A 76 5.09 3.57 5.69
N ALA A 77 6.39 3.42 5.41
CA ALA A 77 7.27 2.54 6.16
C ALA A 77 7.45 2.99 7.62
N LYS A 78 7.59 4.31 7.87
CA LYS A 78 7.65 4.86 9.23
C LYS A 78 6.39 4.55 10.03
N GLN A 79 5.22 4.67 9.42
CA GLN A 79 3.94 4.33 10.06
C GLN A 79 3.84 2.82 10.32
N SER A 80 4.19 2.00 9.33
CA SER A 80 4.06 0.54 9.39
C SER A 80 5.05 -0.12 10.34
N TYR A 81 6.26 0.45 10.49
CA TYR A 81 7.35 -0.09 11.30
C TYR A 81 7.72 0.80 12.49
N MET A 82 6.78 1.64 12.96
CA MET A 82 7.03 2.59 14.07
C MET A 82 7.60 1.93 15.34
N ARG A 83 7.29 0.65 15.57
CA ARG A 83 7.78 -0.13 16.72
C ARG A 83 8.96 -1.06 16.39
N SER A 84 9.54 -0.96 15.19
CA SER A 84 10.64 -1.81 14.75
C SER A 84 11.69 -0.98 14.00
N PRO A 85 12.65 -0.37 14.72
CA PRO A 85 13.72 0.41 14.12
C PRO A 85 14.55 -0.37 13.09
N GLU A 86 14.76 -1.67 13.32
CA GLU A 86 15.45 -2.56 12.38
C GLU A 86 14.73 -2.66 11.03
N LYS A 87 13.40 -2.88 11.05
CA LYS A 87 12.60 -2.93 9.82
C LYS A 87 12.55 -1.57 9.13
N LEU A 88 12.50 -0.48 9.89
CA LEU A 88 12.55 0.87 9.32
C LEU A 88 13.88 1.16 8.62
N ALA A 89 15.02 0.72 9.18
CA ALA A 89 16.33 0.85 8.56
C ALA A 89 16.42 0.05 7.23
N LYS A 90 15.91 -1.19 7.23
CA LYS A 90 15.82 -2.01 6.01
C LYS A 90 14.88 -1.40 4.97
N ALA A 91 13.74 -0.87 5.41
CA ALA A 91 12.78 -0.22 4.51
C ALA A 91 13.40 1.00 3.79
N ARG A 92 14.26 1.77 4.46
CA ARG A 92 15.00 2.87 3.82
C ARG A 92 15.89 2.36 2.67
N GLN A 93 16.61 1.26 2.87
CA GLN A 93 17.42 0.67 1.80
C GLN A 93 16.57 0.25 0.60
N VAL A 94 15.40 -0.33 0.84
CA VAL A 94 14.46 -0.73 -0.22
C VAL A 94 13.91 0.50 -0.97
N VAL A 95 13.59 1.59 -0.25
CA VAL A 95 13.14 2.84 -0.86
C VAL A 95 14.17 3.36 -1.86
N ASP A 96 15.45 3.35 -1.48
CA ASP A 96 16.54 3.85 -2.33
C ASP A 96 16.80 2.94 -3.55
N ILE A 97 16.59 1.63 -3.43
CA ILE A 97 16.77 0.66 -4.53
C ILE A 97 15.65 0.77 -5.58
N CYS A 98 14.43 1.10 -5.16
CA CYS A 98 13.25 1.14 -6.04
C CYS A 98 12.96 2.53 -6.64
N ALA A 99 13.71 3.55 -6.25
CA ALA A 99 13.58 4.93 -6.77
C ALA A 99 14.17 5.08 -8.18
#